data_AF-A0A2H0SGT6-F1
#
_entry.id   AF-A0A2H0SGT6-F1
#
_cell.length_a   1.000
_cell.length_b   1.000
_cell.length_c   1.000
_cell.angle_alpha   90.00
_cell.angle_beta   90.00
_cell.angle_gamma   90.00
#
_symmetry.space_group_name_H-M   'P 1'
#
loop_
_entity.id
_entity.type
_entity.pdbx_description
1 polymer ?
#
loop_
_entity_poly.entity_id
_entity_poly.type
_entity_poly.pdbx_seq_one_letter_code
_entity_poly.pdbx_strand_id
1 'polypeptide(L)'
;MVEQLERFLSSLAELQEAIKKNKSAFISRSALKNQVAVCCKFWLSKLSTQIRGDGLIDDQILNSIDEKIEKLLELAGSNNRKNSYAGLLNALPKDIQKGVLVPLIKKAKTSQNPLATAILAKIYSNLSSEDEKKYFEEAARAASAECYKAATVMVWCVAIDRLRKIIDRLGLKSFNKKSKELKARKTGHYKHFSKEFNLVQTNELPEVFDRDLITILSAMVNLDLNELKAILHLFDVRNHCAHPSSNTMDELAYINYLNEVLKLILANPKFQ
;
A
#
# COMPACT_ATOMS: atom_id res chain seq x y z
N MET A 1 9.40 15.14 5.54
CA MET A 1 10.71 14.77 4.96
C MET A 1 10.96 15.46 3.61
N VAL A 2 10.07 15.33 2.62
CA VAL A 2 10.20 16.00 1.30
C VAL A 2 10.51 17.50 1.41
N GLU A 3 9.76 18.24 2.24
CA GLU A 3 9.99 19.68 2.45
C GLU A 3 11.39 19.98 3.04
N GLN A 4 11.94 19.11 3.90
CA GLN A 4 13.28 19.29 4.45
C GLN A 4 14.36 19.02 3.40
N LEU A 5 14.13 18.07 2.49
CA LEU A 5 14.99 17.81 1.33
C LEU A 5 14.96 18.97 0.31
N GLU A 6 13.79 19.54 0.04
CA GLU A 6 13.66 20.71 -0.84
C GLU A 6 14.38 21.94 -0.26
N ARG A 7 14.21 22.19 1.05
CA ARG A 7 14.97 23.23 1.76
C ARG A 7 16.48 22.99 1.69
N PHE A 8 16.92 21.74 1.84
CA PHE A 8 18.34 21.38 1.73
C PHE A 8 18.89 21.62 0.33
N LEU A 9 18.14 21.26 -0.73
CA LEU A 9 18.53 21.54 -2.12
C LEU A 9 18.64 23.04 -2.39
N SER A 10 17.72 23.84 -1.83
CA SER A 10 17.80 25.30 -1.89
C SER A 10 19.06 25.82 -1.19
N SER A 11 19.39 25.31 0.00
CA SER A 11 20.64 25.68 0.70
C SER A 11 21.90 25.31 -0.11
N LEU A 12 21.91 24.18 -0.80
CA LEU A 12 23.02 23.81 -1.69
C LEU A 12 23.15 24.78 -2.87
N ALA A 13 22.03 25.20 -3.46
CA ALA A 13 22.02 26.18 -4.55
C ALA A 13 22.52 27.57 -4.08
N GLU A 14 22.12 28.00 -2.88
CA GLU A 14 22.62 29.23 -2.27
C GLU A 14 24.13 29.17 -2.01
N LEU A 15 24.63 28.03 -1.50
CA LEU A 15 26.07 27.79 -1.31
C LEU A 15 26.84 27.83 -2.63
N GLN A 16 26.30 27.20 -3.67
CA GLN A 16 26.88 27.21 -5.01
C GLN A 16 27.03 28.64 -5.54
N GLU A 17 25.99 29.46 -5.41
CA GLU A 17 26.02 30.87 -5.81
C GLU A 17 26.97 31.70 -4.95
N ALA A 18 27.03 31.48 -3.64
CA ALA A 18 27.96 32.15 -2.74
C ALA A 18 29.42 31.84 -3.10
N ILE A 19 29.74 30.58 -3.40
CA ILE A 19 31.07 30.14 -3.84
C ILE A 19 31.40 30.73 -5.21
N LYS A 20 30.45 30.75 -6.14
CA LYS A 20 30.61 31.36 -7.47
C LYS A 20 30.88 32.86 -7.40
N LYS A 21 30.24 33.57 -6.48
CA LYS A 21 30.44 35.02 -6.26
C LYS A 21 31.74 35.35 -5.50
N ASN A 22 32.42 34.37 -4.91
CA ASN A 22 33.71 34.60 -4.29
C ASN A 22 34.76 35.03 -5.34
N LYS A 23 35.35 36.21 -5.14
CA LYS A 23 36.34 36.81 -6.06
C LYS A 23 37.69 36.09 -6.03
N SER A 24 38.06 35.50 -4.90
CA SER A 24 39.33 34.77 -4.77
C SER A 24 39.26 33.37 -5.40
N ALA A 25 40.39 32.91 -5.93
CA ALA A 25 40.57 31.53 -6.40
C ALA A 25 40.48 30.51 -5.25
N PHE A 26 40.66 30.96 -4.00
CA PHE A 26 40.57 30.15 -2.80
C PHE A 26 39.40 30.58 -1.91
N ILE A 27 38.79 29.59 -1.25
CA ILE A 27 37.80 29.81 -0.19
C ILE A 27 38.56 29.84 1.14
N SER A 28 38.95 31.04 1.58
CA SER A 28 39.62 31.27 2.87
C SER A 28 38.70 31.87 3.94
N ARG A 29 37.54 32.41 3.53
CA ARG A 29 36.60 33.08 4.42
C ARG A 29 35.92 32.08 5.38
N SER A 30 36.17 32.23 6.67
CA SER A 30 35.63 31.37 7.74
C SER A 30 34.10 31.26 7.69
N ALA A 31 33.39 32.35 7.40
CA ALA A 31 31.93 32.36 7.30
C ALA A 31 31.39 31.40 6.23
N LEU A 32 31.99 31.37 5.03
CA LEU A 32 31.53 30.52 3.94
C LEU A 32 31.85 29.04 4.21
N LYS A 33 33.02 28.76 4.79
CA LYS A 33 33.38 27.42 5.25
C LYS A 33 32.42 26.89 6.32
N ASN A 34 32.06 27.75 7.28
CA ASN A 34 31.11 27.39 8.33
C ASN A 34 29.73 27.08 7.75
N GLN A 35 29.26 27.85 6.76
CA GLN A 35 27.99 27.57 6.10
C GLN A 35 28.01 26.21 5.37
N VAL A 36 29.10 25.91 4.64
CA VAL A 36 29.27 24.59 4.00
C VAL A 36 29.27 23.48 5.05
N ALA A 37 30.03 23.65 6.15
CA ALA A 37 30.12 22.64 7.20
C ALA A 37 28.78 22.39 7.90
N VAL A 38 28.01 23.43 8.20
CA VAL A 38 26.67 23.31 8.78
C VAL A 38 25.73 22.54 7.85
N CYS A 39 25.74 22.88 6.55
CA CYS A 39 24.93 22.20 5.55
C CYS A 39 25.30 20.70 5.45
N CYS A 40 26.60 20.37 5.34
CA CYS A 40 27.05 18.98 5.24
C CYS A 40 26.71 18.17 6.50
N LYS A 41 26.92 18.75 7.69
CA LYS A 41 26.55 18.10 8.96
C LYS A 41 25.06 17.84 9.06
N PHE A 42 24.22 18.77 8.61
CA PHE A 42 22.77 18.59 8.60
C PHE A 42 22.35 17.39 7.75
N TRP A 43 22.97 17.19 6.59
CA TRP A 43 22.75 16.01 5.79
C TRP A 43 23.19 14.72 6.52
N LEU A 44 24.46 14.63 6.90
CA LEU A 44 25.07 13.40 7.42
C LEU A 44 24.44 12.94 8.75
N SER A 45 24.15 13.89 9.65
CA SER A 45 23.62 13.56 10.98
C SER A 45 22.11 13.39 11.02
N LYS A 46 21.38 14.03 10.11
CA LYS A 46 19.92 14.09 10.17
C LYS A 46 19.25 13.54 8.94
N LEU A 47 19.44 14.15 7.77
CA LEU A 47 18.68 13.75 6.58
C LEU A 47 19.03 12.33 6.13
N SER A 48 20.32 12.00 5.98
CA SER A 48 20.75 10.66 5.55
C SER A 48 20.22 9.58 6.50
N THR A 49 20.40 9.76 7.82
CA THR A 49 19.90 8.85 8.85
C THR A 49 18.38 8.66 8.78
N GLN A 50 17.62 9.75 8.60
CA GLN A 50 16.16 9.68 8.49
C GLN A 50 15.72 8.95 7.22
N ILE A 51 16.36 9.22 6.08
CA ILE A 51 16.02 8.59 4.79
C ILE A 51 16.36 7.09 4.80
N ARG A 52 17.46 6.69 5.45
CA ARG A 52 17.82 5.27 5.65
C ARG A 52 16.80 4.55 6.53
N GLY A 53 16.33 5.21 7.60
CA GLY A 53 15.33 4.65 8.50
C GLY A 53 14.01 4.30 7.81
N ASP A 54 13.65 5.00 6.73
CA ASP A 54 12.43 4.74 5.98
C ASP A 54 12.53 3.52 5.05
N GLY A 55 13.75 3.04 4.73
CA GLY A 55 13.98 1.87 3.86
C GLY A 55 13.53 2.04 2.40
N LEU A 56 13.13 3.24 2.00
CA LEU A 56 12.56 3.53 0.68
C LEU A 56 13.62 3.76 -0.40
N ILE A 57 14.87 4.04 -0.02
CA ILE A 57 15.96 4.38 -0.93
C ILE A 57 17.09 3.37 -0.73
N ASP A 58 17.70 2.93 -1.84
CA ASP A 58 18.83 2.01 -1.82
C ASP A 58 20.02 2.65 -1.08
N ASP A 59 20.58 1.92 -0.13
CA ASP A 59 21.74 2.34 0.65
C ASP A 59 22.96 2.66 -0.23
N GLN A 60 23.11 2.01 -1.40
CA GLN A 60 24.18 2.32 -2.35
C GLN A 60 24.07 3.75 -2.90
N ILE A 61 22.85 4.23 -3.17
CA ILE A 61 22.61 5.60 -3.63
C ILE A 61 22.96 6.58 -2.52
N LEU A 62 22.52 6.29 -1.28
CA LEU A 62 22.79 7.15 -0.13
C LEU A 62 24.28 7.19 0.22
N ASN A 63 24.98 6.06 0.17
CA ASN A 63 26.43 5.99 0.36
C ASN A 63 27.17 6.87 -0.65
N SER A 64 26.80 6.79 -1.94
CA SER A 64 27.41 7.62 -3.00
C SER A 64 27.22 9.13 -2.75
N ILE A 65 26.08 9.53 -2.19
CA ILE A 65 25.79 10.93 -1.85
C ILE A 65 26.55 11.34 -0.58
N ASP A 66 26.56 10.48 0.45
CA ASP A 66 27.28 10.70 1.70
C ASP A 66 28.78 10.92 1.44
N GLU A 67 29.41 10.09 0.62
CA GLU A 67 30.82 10.25 0.23
C GLU A 67 31.13 11.61 -0.42
N LYS A 68 30.21 12.13 -1.25
CA LYS A 68 30.37 13.45 -1.89
C LYS A 68 30.20 14.58 -0.89
N ILE A 69 29.33 14.42 0.10
CA ILE A 69 29.08 15.40 1.16
C ILE A 69 30.21 15.39 2.20
N GLU A 70 30.77 14.24 2.51
CA GLU A 70 31.98 14.10 3.33
C GLU A 70 33.17 14.81 2.69
N LYS A 71 33.41 14.58 1.38
CA LYS A 71 34.43 15.33 0.62
C LYS A 71 34.18 16.83 0.64
N LEU A 72 32.93 17.27 0.54
CA LEU A 72 32.59 18.69 0.62
C LEU A 72 32.86 19.27 2.03
N LEU A 73 32.60 18.49 3.08
CA LEU A 73 32.91 18.84 4.46
C LEU A 73 34.42 18.92 4.71
N GLU A 74 35.21 18.00 4.18
CA GLU A 74 36.67 18.02 4.24
C GLU A 74 37.23 19.29 3.59
N LEU A 75 36.72 19.68 2.42
CA LEU A 75 37.14 20.92 1.75
C LEU A 75 36.90 22.15 2.64
N ALA A 76 35.84 22.16 3.46
CA ALA A 76 35.53 23.25 4.39
C ALA A 76 36.47 23.30 5.60
N GLY A 77 37.21 22.22 5.90
CA GLY A 77 38.16 22.16 7.02
C GLY A 77 39.44 22.98 6.81
N SER A 78 39.81 23.27 5.55
CA SER A 78 41.05 23.99 5.22
C SER A 78 40.86 25.00 4.08
N ASN A 79 41.91 25.74 3.71
CA ASN A 79 41.84 26.67 2.57
C ASN A 79 41.91 25.86 1.27
N ASN A 80 40.83 25.85 0.50
CA ASN A 80 40.75 25.07 -0.73
C ASN A 80 40.35 25.90 -1.94
N ARG A 81 40.65 25.38 -3.14
CA ARG A 81 40.33 26.04 -4.41
C ARG A 81 38.83 26.07 -4.64
N LYS A 82 38.32 27.20 -5.11
CA LYS A 82 36.92 27.38 -5.51
C LYS A 82 36.40 26.30 -6.46
N ASN A 83 37.23 25.88 -7.41
CA ASN A 83 36.88 24.86 -8.40
C ASN A 83 36.64 23.48 -7.76
N SER A 84 37.33 23.14 -6.67
CA SER A 84 37.12 21.88 -5.95
C SER A 84 35.71 21.81 -5.35
N TYR A 85 35.23 22.93 -4.80
CA TYR A 85 33.84 23.02 -4.33
C TYR A 85 32.84 22.99 -5.47
N ALA A 86 33.09 23.74 -6.55
CA ALA A 86 32.18 23.83 -7.69
C ALA A 86 31.96 22.46 -8.35
N GLY A 87 33.01 21.63 -8.46
CA GLY A 87 32.89 20.27 -9.00
C GLY A 87 31.87 19.42 -8.25
N LEU A 88 31.91 19.44 -6.91
CA LEU A 88 30.97 18.69 -6.06
C LEU A 88 29.57 19.33 -6.06
N LEU A 89 29.48 20.65 -5.89
CA LEU A 89 28.21 21.38 -5.80
C LEU A 89 27.42 21.43 -7.11
N ASN A 90 28.06 21.20 -8.27
CA ASN A 90 27.35 21.11 -9.55
C ASN A 90 26.62 19.77 -9.74
N ALA A 91 27.18 18.69 -9.18
CA ALA A 91 26.63 17.33 -9.33
C ALA A 91 25.65 17.00 -8.21
N LEU A 92 26.00 17.37 -6.98
CA LEU A 92 25.30 16.93 -5.77
C LEU A 92 23.78 17.26 -5.74
N PRO A 93 23.32 18.47 -6.12
CA PRO A 93 21.88 18.75 -6.14
C PRO A 93 21.11 17.85 -7.13
N LYS A 94 21.71 17.55 -8.29
CA LYS A 94 21.09 16.68 -9.29
C LYS A 94 21.03 15.24 -8.82
N ASP A 95 22.09 14.77 -8.17
CA ASP A 95 22.17 13.42 -7.63
C ASP A 95 21.13 13.21 -6.51
N ILE A 96 20.99 14.19 -5.61
CA ILE A 96 19.97 14.16 -4.55
C ILE A 96 18.57 14.27 -5.14
N GLN A 97 18.35 15.16 -6.10
CA GLN A 97 17.04 15.32 -6.73
C GLN A 97 16.58 14.05 -7.45
N LYS A 98 17.46 13.45 -8.26
CA LYS A 98 17.12 12.24 -9.04
C LYS A 98 17.16 10.96 -8.22
N GLY A 99 18.15 10.82 -7.34
CA GLY A 99 18.39 9.60 -6.57
C GLY A 99 17.55 9.49 -5.30
N VAL A 100 17.07 10.61 -4.76
CA VAL A 100 16.38 10.63 -3.46
C VAL A 100 15.02 11.31 -3.55
N LEU A 101 14.97 12.60 -3.93
CA LEU A 101 13.71 13.37 -3.89
C LEU A 101 12.64 12.80 -4.82
N VAL A 102 12.98 12.54 -6.09
CA VAL A 102 12.02 11.99 -7.06
C VAL A 102 11.52 10.60 -6.64
N PRO A 103 12.38 9.64 -6.26
CA PRO A 103 11.94 8.36 -5.72
C PRO A 103 11.09 8.48 -4.45
N LEU A 104 11.44 9.37 -3.52
CA LEU A 104 10.63 9.61 -2.32
C LEU A 104 9.25 10.18 -2.67
N ILE A 105 9.16 11.14 -3.60
CA ILE A 105 7.86 11.67 -4.05
C ILE A 105 7.04 10.60 -4.76
N LYS A 106 7.68 9.77 -5.59
CA LYS A 106 7.01 8.67 -6.29
C LYS A 106 6.49 7.61 -5.30
N LYS A 107 7.32 7.18 -4.36
CA LYS A 107 6.96 6.16 -3.36
C LYS A 107 6.03 6.70 -2.28
N ALA A 108 6.12 7.99 -1.92
CA ALA A 108 5.19 8.65 -1.00
C ALA A 108 3.78 8.78 -1.60
N LYS A 109 3.66 8.87 -2.93
CA LYS A 109 2.35 8.77 -3.61
C LYS A 109 1.74 7.37 -3.49
N THR A 110 2.56 6.32 -3.39
CA THR A 110 2.13 4.93 -3.19
C THR A 110 1.91 4.55 -1.72
N SER A 111 2.46 5.31 -0.76
CA SER A 111 2.42 4.97 0.68
C SER A 111 1.64 5.95 1.56
N GLN A 112 1.05 7.00 1.01
CA GLN A 112 0.23 7.95 1.75
C GLN A 112 -1.11 8.23 1.07
N ASN A 113 -1.94 7.20 0.94
CA ASN A 113 -3.37 7.44 0.96
C ASN A 113 -3.87 7.24 2.41
N PRO A 114 -4.09 8.31 3.20
CA PRO A 114 -4.59 8.19 4.57
C PRO A 114 -5.89 7.37 4.65
N LEU A 115 -6.70 7.39 3.59
CA LEU A 115 -7.90 6.56 3.47
C LEU A 115 -7.52 5.07 3.39
N ALA A 116 -6.51 4.70 2.60
CA ALA A 116 -6.02 3.33 2.51
C ALA A 116 -5.51 2.84 3.87
N THR A 117 -4.65 3.62 4.54
CA THR A 117 -4.13 3.28 5.87
C THR A 117 -5.25 3.11 6.90
N ALA A 118 -6.24 4.01 6.89
CA ALA A 118 -7.39 3.94 7.78
C ALA A 118 -8.28 2.71 7.49
N ILE A 119 -8.51 2.38 6.21
CA ILE A 119 -9.28 1.18 5.81
C ILE A 119 -8.53 -0.08 6.22
N LEU A 120 -7.22 -0.16 5.98
CA LEU A 120 -6.41 -1.32 6.33
C LEU A 120 -6.43 -1.57 7.84
N ALA A 121 -6.25 -0.52 8.65
CA ALA A 121 -6.33 -0.61 10.10
C ALA A 121 -7.71 -1.09 10.57
N LYS A 122 -8.79 -0.59 9.97
CA LYS A 122 -10.15 -1.02 10.27
C LYS A 122 -10.41 -2.47 9.86
N ILE A 123 -9.91 -2.91 8.71
CA ILE A 123 -10.04 -4.31 8.31
C ILE A 123 -9.33 -5.18 9.35
N TYR A 124 -8.08 -4.87 9.66
CA TYR A 124 -7.28 -5.63 10.61
C TYR A 124 -7.96 -5.75 11.98
N SER A 125 -8.57 -4.68 12.49
CA SER A 125 -9.32 -4.71 13.76
C SER A 125 -10.60 -5.54 13.73
N ASN A 126 -11.17 -5.79 12.54
CA ASN A 126 -12.37 -6.61 12.37
C ASN A 126 -12.07 -8.08 12.06
N LEU A 127 -10.79 -8.47 11.86
CA LEU A 127 -10.44 -9.87 11.60
C LEU A 127 -10.56 -10.68 12.89
N SER A 128 -11.33 -11.77 12.81
CA SER A 128 -11.72 -12.57 13.97
C SER A 128 -10.85 -13.81 14.15
N SER A 129 -10.13 -14.23 13.10
CA SER A 129 -9.37 -15.48 13.09
C SER A 129 -7.96 -15.31 12.54
N GLU A 130 -7.09 -16.26 12.90
CA GLU A 130 -5.70 -16.26 12.47
C GLU A 130 -5.56 -16.48 10.96
N ASP A 131 -6.45 -17.26 10.35
CA ASP A 131 -6.44 -17.49 8.90
C ASP A 131 -6.84 -16.23 8.12
N GLU A 132 -7.87 -15.50 8.60
CA GLU A 132 -8.22 -14.19 8.04
C GLU A 132 -7.03 -13.22 8.07
N LYS A 133 -6.28 -13.18 9.17
CA LYS A 133 -5.08 -12.33 9.30
C LYS A 133 -4.00 -12.72 8.31
N LYS A 134 -3.68 -14.01 8.18
CA LYS A 134 -2.67 -14.50 7.21
C LYS A 134 -3.03 -14.12 5.78
N TYR A 135 -4.28 -14.29 5.37
CA TYR A 135 -4.74 -13.88 4.04
C TYR A 135 -4.62 -12.36 3.84
N PHE A 136 -4.98 -11.58 4.86
CA PHE A 136 -4.91 -10.13 4.79
C PHE A 136 -3.47 -9.59 4.78
N GLU A 137 -2.56 -10.20 5.54
CA GLU A 137 -1.14 -9.86 5.51
C GLU A 137 -0.53 -10.13 4.13
N GLU A 138 -0.88 -11.24 3.50
CA GLU A 138 -0.45 -11.53 2.12
C GLU A 138 -1.05 -10.53 1.13
N ALA A 139 -2.32 -10.12 1.32
CA ALA A 139 -2.91 -9.04 0.53
C ALA A 139 -2.13 -7.73 0.67
N ALA A 140 -1.73 -7.37 1.90
CA ALA A 140 -0.93 -6.17 2.18
C ALA A 140 0.47 -6.25 1.57
N ARG A 141 1.13 -7.42 1.61
CA ARG A 141 2.40 -7.65 0.93
C ARG A 141 2.27 -7.49 -0.58
N ALA A 142 1.24 -8.11 -1.19
CA ALA A 142 0.99 -7.99 -2.62
C ALA A 142 0.69 -6.54 -3.04
N ALA A 143 -0.13 -5.82 -2.28
CA ALA A 143 -0.43 -4.41 -2.55
C ALA A 143 0.83 -3.52 -2.42
N SER A 144 1.69 -3.78 -1.44
CA SER A 144 2.97 -3.05 -1.26
C SER A 144 3.94 -3.27 -2.42
N ALA A 145 3.80 -4.38 -3.15
CA ALA A 145 4.54 -4.68 -4.38
C ALA A 145 3.81 -4.20 -5.64
N GLU A 146 2.76 -3.39 -5.52
CA GLU A 146 1.89 -2.90 -6.60
C GLU A 146 1.17 -4.03 -7.38
N CYS A 147 1.09 -5.23 -6.80
CA CYS A 147 0.40 -6.39 -7.36
C CYS A 147 -1.09 -6.39 -6.98
N TYR A 148 -1.83 -5.35 -7.35
CA TYR A 148 -3.20 -5.12 -6.88
C TYR A 148 -4.19 -6.23 -7.27
N LYS A 149 -4.03 -6.87 -8.44
CA LYS A 149 -4.87 -8.03 -8.81
C LYS A 149 -4.69 -9.18 -7.83
N ALA A 150 -3.46 -9.49 -7.44
CA ALA A 150 -3.17 -10.54 -6.46
C ALA A 150 -3.69 -10.13 -5.07
N ALA A 151 -3.48 -8.88 -4.67
CA ALA A 151 -4.00 -8.35 -3.41
C ALA A 151 -5.53 -8.48 -3.32
N THR A 152 -6.27 -8.13 -4.37
CA THR A 152 -7.74 -8.31 -4.47
C THR A 152 -8.15 -9.77 -4.27
N VAL A 153 -7.43 -10.72 -4.88
CA VAL A 153 -7.72 -12.15 -4.68
C VAL A 153 -7.53 -12.55 -3.22
N MET A 154 -6.46 -12.08 -2.57
CA MET A 154 -6.20 -12.38 -1.15
C MET A 154 -7.22 -11.74 -0.21
N VAL A 155 -7.66 -10.51 -0.48
CA VAL A 155 -8.75 -9.87 0.27
C VAL A 155 -10.04 -10.69 0.16
N TRP A 156 -10.33 -11.24 -1.01
CA TRP A 156 -11.50 -12.11 -1.16
C TRP A 156 -11.38 -13.42 -0.37
N CYS A 157 -10.18 -13.98 -0.21
CA CYS A 157 -9.96 -15.12 0.68
C CYS A 157 -10.37 -14.80 2.12
N VAL A 158 -10.09 -13.59 2.61
CA VAL A 158 -10.58 -13.12 3.92
C VAL A 158 -12.10 -13.08 3.95
N ALA A 159 -12.72 -12.49 2.91
CA ALA A 159 -14.16 -12.34 2.82
C ALA A 159 -14.91 -13.68 2.79
N ILE A 160 -14.48 -14.63 1.95
CA ILE A 160 -15.16 -15.91 1.82
C ILE A 160 -14.96 -16.79 3.06
N ASP A 161 -13.81 -16.71 3.72
CA ASP A 161 -13.57 -17.38 4.99
C ASP A 161 -14.54 -16.89 6.08
N ARG A 162 -14.75 -15.57 6.18
CA ARG A 162 -15.78 -15.00 7.06
C ARG A 162 -17.17 -15.56 6.76
N LEU A 163 -17.58 -15.57 5.49
CA LEU A 163 -18.90 -16.07 5.09
C LEU A 163 -19.08 -17.57 5.39
N ARG A 164 -18.03 -18.38 5.20
CA ARG A 164 -18.03 -19.81 5.54
C ARG A 164 -18.20 -20.03 7.04
N LYS A 165 -17.52 -19.24 7.87
CA LYS A 165 -17.68 -19.27 9.34
C LYS A 165 -19.09 -18.90 9.79
N ILE A 166 -19.77 -17.98 9.09
CA ILE A 166 -21.18 -17.69 9.36
C ILE A 166 -22.07 -18.88 9.03
N ILE A 167 -21.82 -19.57 7.90
CA ILE A 167 -22.57 -20.78 7.56
C ILE A 167 -22.35 -21.88 8.59
N ASP A 168 -21.11 -22.09 9.01
CA ASP A 168 -20.77 -23.09 10.04
C ASP A 168 -21.52 -22.80 11.34
N ARG A 169 -21.55 -21.54 11.76
CA ARG A 169 -22.30 -21.08 12.95
C ARG A 169 -23.82 -21.26 12.82
N LEU A 170 -24.40 -20.95 11.65
CA LEU A 170 -25.83 -21.13 11.38
C LEU A 170 -26.23 -22.60 11.15
N GLY A 171 -25.24 -23.44 10.89
CA GLY A 171 -25.35 -24.88 10.73
C GLY A 171 -25.62 -25.35 9.30
N LEU A 172 -24.94 -26.42 8.89
CA LEU A 172 -25.07 -27.04 7.56
C LEU A 172 -26.48 -27.55 7.27
N LYS A 173 -27.23 -27.99 8.28
CA LYS A 173 -28.65 -28.38 8.12
C LYS A 173 -29.50 -27.21 7.62
N SER A 174 -29.28 -26.02 8.18
CA SER A 174 -29.95 -24.79 7.77
C SER A 174 -29.57 -24.40 6.35
N PHE A 175 -28.28 -24.49 6.01
CA PHE A 175 -27.77 -24.24 4.67
C PHE A 175 -28.38 -25.19 3.62
N ASN A 176 -28.34 -26.50 3.87
CA ASN A 176 -28.92 -27.52 2.99
C ASN A 176 -30.42 -27.30 2.80
N LYS A 177 -31.16 -27.06 3.89
CA LYS A 177 -32.60 -26.75 3.84
C LYS A 177 -32.86 -25.50 2.99
N LYS A 178 -32.11 -24.41 3.22
CA LYS A 178 -32.29 -23.17 2.47
C LYS A 178 -32.00 -23.35 0.99
N SER A 179 -30.97 -24.12 0.62
CA SER A 179 -30.67 -24.41 -0.79
C SER A 179 -31.85 -25.09 -1.51
N LYS A 180 -32.50 -26.07 -0.86
CA LYS A 180 -33.69 -26.75 -1.38
C LYS A 180 -34.89 -25.80 -1.53
N GLU A 181 -35.11 -24.95 -0.53
CA GLU A 181 -36.16 -23.92 -0.58
C GLU A 181 -35.93 -22.94 -1.75
N LEU A 182 -34.69 -22.50 -1.97
CA LEU A 182 -34.36 -21.60 -3.08
C LEU A 182 -34.58 -22.27 -4.44
N LYS A 183 -34.16 -23.52 -4.62
CA LYS A 183 -34.39 -24.31 -5.85
C LYS A 183 -35.89 -24.47 -6.19
N ALA A 184 -36.72 -24.64 -5.16
CA ALA A 184 -38.16 -24.76 -5.30
C ALA A 184 -38.83 -23.41 -5.68
N ARG A 185 -38.19 -22.28 -5.36
CA ARG A 185 -38.76 -20.95 -5.60
C ARG A 185 -38.73 -20.58 -7.08
N LYS A 186 -39.91 -20.39 -7.69
CA LYS A 186 -40.04 -20.03 -9.12
C LYS A 186 -40.26 -18.53 -9.38
N THR A 187 -40.27 -17.71 -8.33
CA THR A 187 -40.55 -16.28 -8.40
C THR A 187 -39.53 -15.47 -7.57
N GLY A 188 -39.47 -14.16 -7.81
CA GLY A 188 -38.51 -13.26 -7.14
C GLY A 188 -37.08 -13.38 -7.66
N HIS A 189 -36.12 -12.80 -6.95
CA HIS A 189 -34.73 -12.73 -7.41
C HIS A 189 -33.96 -14.05 -7.32
N TYR A 190 -34.46 -15.02 -6.55
CA TYR A 190 -33.89 -16.37 -6.47
C TYR A 190 -34.43 -17.32 -7.53
N LYS A 191 -35.33 -16.88 -8.44
CA LYS A 191 -36.01 -17.76 -9.42
C LYS A 191 -35.08 -18.54 -10.36
N HIS A 192 -33.84 -18.06 -10.53
CA HIS A 192 -32.83 -18.69 -11.39
C HIS A 192 -31.91 -19.65 -10.62
N PHE A 193 -32.04 -19.72 -9.30
CA PHE A 193 -31.26 -20.65 -8.49
C PHE A 193 -31.79 -22.08 -8.70
N SER A 194 -30.92 -22.99 -9.14
CA SER A 194 -31.31 -24.35 -9.57
C SER A 194 -30.64 -25.48 -8.79
N LYS A 195 -29.68 -25.15 -7.92
CA LYS A 195 -28.84 -26.11 -7.20
C LYS A 195 -29.43 -26.46 -5.84
N GLU A 196 -29.03 -27.60 -5.30
CA GLU A 196 -29.28 -27.97 -3.91
C GLU A 196 -28.04 -28.66 -3.35
N PHE A 197 -27.86 -28.56 -2.05
CA PHE A 197 -26.70 -29.11 -1.36
C PHE A 197 -27.14 -30.04 -0.22
N ASN A 198 -26.28 -31.01 0.09
CA ASN A 198 -26.45 -31.94 1.19
C ASN A 198 -25.12 -32.17 1.91
N LEU A 199 -24.52 -31.08 2.40
CA LEU A 199 -23.26 -31.12 3.14
C LEU A 199 -23.45 -31.78 4.50
N VAL A 200 -22.52 -32.63 4.90
CA VAL A 200 -22.53 -33.37 6.17
C VAL A 200 -21.45 -32.83 7.12
N GLN A 201 -20.32 -32.37 6.58
CA GLN A 201 -19.15 -31.90 7.30
C GLN A 201 -18.71 -30.51 6.82
N THR A 202 -18.16 -29.71 7.72
CA THR A 202 -17.76 -28.31 7.45
C THR A 202 -16.61 -28.21 6.44
N ASN A 203 -15.75 -29.23 6.35
CA ASN A 203 -14.67 -29.30 5.36
C ASN A 203 -15.16 -29.46 3.91
N GLU A 204 -16.46 -29.71 3.68
CA GLU A 204 -17.08 -29.72 2.34
C GLU A 204 -17.48 -28.30 1.88
N LEU A 205 -17.61 -27.33 2.80
CA LEU A 205 -17.98 -25.95 2.44
C LEU A 205 -17.03 -25.29 1.42
N PRO A 206 -15.70 -25.50 1.45
CA PRO A 206 -14.79 -24.98 0.45
C PRO A 206 -15.06 -25.45 -0.98
N GLU A 207 -15.75 -26.58 -1.17
CA GLU A 207 -16.10 -27.12 -2.50
C GLU A 207 -17.34 -26.43 -3.09
N VAL A 208 -18.13 -25.74 -2.27
CA VAL A 208 -19.27 -24.97 -2.73
C VAL A 208 -18.76 -23.72 -3.43
N PHE A 209 -19.17 -23.54 -4.68
CA PHE A 209 -18.80 -22.36 -5.45
C PHE A 209 -19.29 -21.07 -4.78
N ASP A 210 -18.42 -20.08 -4.64
CA ASP A 210 -18.67 -18.87 -3.85
C ASP A 210 -19.98 -18.17 -4.20
N ARG A 211 -20.33 -18.08 -5.50
CA ARG A 211 -21.61 -17.49 -5.95
C ARG A 211 -22.82 -18.21 -5.36
N ASP A 212 -22.81 -19.54 -5.32
CA ASP A 212 -23.90 -20.34 -4.74
C ASP A 212 -23.92 -20.17 -3.22
N LEU A 213 -22.75 -20.21 -2.59
CA LEU A 213 -22.56 -20.00 -1.17
C LEU A 213 -23.15 -18.65 -0.72
N ILE A 214 -22.77 -17.56 -1.39
CA ILE A 214 -23.27 -16.20 -1.15
C ILE A 214 -24.78 -16.12 -1.35
N THR A 215 -25.31 -16.72 -2.41
CA THR A 215 -26.75 -16.68 -2.72
C THR A 215 -27.59 -17.43 -1.68
N ILE A 216 -27.10 -18.56 -1.17
CA ILE A 216 -27.80 -19.29 -0.11
C ILE A 216 -27.70 -18.53 1.20
N LEU A 217 -26.49 -18.09 1.57
CA LEU A 217 -26.25 -17.36 2.80
C LEU A 217 -27.05 -16.06 2.85
N SER A 218 -27.19 -15.35 1.72
CA SER A 218 -28.00 -14.13 1.64
C SER A 218 -29.46 -14.38 2.03
N ALA A 219 -30.01 -15.54 1.66
CA ALA A 219 -31.34 -15.94 2.06
C ALA A 219 -31.43 -16.44 3.51
N MET A 220 -30.31 -16.92 4.10
CA MET A 220 -30.25 -17.33 5.51
C MET A 220 -30.20 -16.12 6.45
N VAL A 221 -29.48 -15.05 6.08
CA VAL A 221 -29.30 -13.85 6.91
C VAL A 221 -30.20 -12.68 6.50
N ASN A 222 -31.13 -12.91 5.56
CA ASN A 222 -32.07 -11.91 5.05
C ASN A 222 -31.38 -10.66 4.48
N LEU A 223 -30.45 -10.86 3.53
CA LEU A 223 -30.00 -9.76 2.68
C LEU A 223 -31.09 -9.38 1.67
N ASP A 224 -31.19 -8.09 1.40
CA ASP A 224 -31.96 -7.59 0.28
C ASP A 224 -31.23 -7.84 -1.06
N LEU A 225 -31.93 -7.55 -2.16
CA LEU A 225 -31.41 -7.79 -3.51
C LEU A 225 -30.19 -6.92 -3.85
N ASN A 226 -30.13 -5.69 -3.32
CA ASN A 226 -29.03 -4.78 -3.59
C ASN A 226 -27.78 -5.20 -2.82
N GLU A 227 -27.93 -5.58 -1.56
CA GLU A 227 -26.86 -6.18 -0.74
C GLU A 227 -26.28 -7.42 -1.43
N LEU A 228 -27.13 -8.35 -1.87
CA LEU A 228 -26.68 -9.55 -2.60
C LEU A 228 -25.93 -9.19 -3.90
N LYS A 229 -26.49 -8.28 -4.71
CA LYS A 229 -25.85 -7.86 -5.97
C LYS A 229 -24.50 -7.19 -5.73
N ALA A 230 -24.38 -6.38 -4.68
CA ALA A 230 -23.14 -5.70 -4.34
C ALA A 230 -22.05 -6.71 -3.94
N ILE A 231 -22.37 -7.72 -3.13
CA ILE A 231 -21.42 -8.79 -2.76
C ILE A 231 -21.05 -9.63 -3.99
N LEU A 232 -22.01 -9.98 -4.85
CA LEU A 232 -21.72 -10.71 -6.09
C LEU A 232 -20.86 -9.89 -7.06
N HIS A 233 -21.01 -8.56 -7.07
CA HIS A 233 -20.12 -7.69 -7.83
C HIS A 233 -18.68 -7.76 -7.31
N LEU A 234 -18.46 -7.78 -5.99
CA LEU A 234 -17.12 -7.96 -5.40
C LEU A 234 -16.51 -9.33 -5.77
N PHE A 235 -17.32 -10.38 -5.82
CA PHE A 235 -16.89 -11.69 -6.31
C PHE A 235 -16.48 -11.63 -7.78
N ASP A 236 -17.27 -10.96 -8.62
CA ASP A 236 -16.98 -10.81 -10.04
C ASP A 236 -15.68 -10.00 -10.23
N VAL A 237 -15.45 -8.92 -9.50
CA VAL A 237 -14.16 -8.17 -9.50
C VAL A 237 -12.98 -9.09 -9.16
N ARG A 238 -13.13 -9.93 -8.13
CA ARG A 238 -12.10 -10.93 -7.80
C ARG A 238 -11.85 -11.90 -8.96
N ASN A 239 -12.89 -12.40 -9.63
CA ASN A 239 -12.71 -13.33 -10.75
C ASN A 239 -11.96 -12.66 -11.92
N HIS A 240 -12.28 -11.40 -12.24
CA HIS A 240 -11.51 -10.64 -13.23
C HIS A 240 -10.03 -10.51 -12.84
N CYS A 241 -9.74 -10.37 -11.55
CA CYS A 241 -8.38 -10.30 -11.03
C CYS A 241 -7.64 -11.64 -11.08
N ALA A 242 -8.33 -12.76 -10.89
CA ALA A 242 -7.76 -14.11 -10.91
C ALA A 242 -7.44 -14.63 -12.33
N HIS A 243 -8.06 -14.05 -13.36
CA HIS A 243 -7.82 -14.45 -14.75
C HIS A 243 -6.87 -13.49 -15.48
N PRO A 244 -6.03 -14.01 -16.40
CA PRO A 244 -5.31 -13.17 -17.35
C PRO A 244 -6.33 -12.42 -18.20
N SER A 245 -6.39 -11.11 -18.02
CA SER A 245 -7.32 -10.22 -18.72
C SER A 245 -6.65 -8.86 -18.90
N SER A 246 -7.10 -8.11 -19.90
CA SER A 246 -6.68 -6.73 -20.13
C SER A 246 -7.21 -5.76 -19.08
N ASN A 247 -8.05 -6.22 -18.15
CA ASN A 247 -8.59 -5.39 -17.09
C ASN A 247 -7.49 -5.09 -16.06
N THR A 248 -7.24 -3.80 -15.87
CA THR A 248 -6.22 -3.29 -14.95
C THR A 248 -6.84 -3.01 -13.59
N MET A 249 -6.17 -3.45 -12.53
CA MET A 249 -6.50 -3.08 -11.16
C MET A 249 -5.44 -2.09 -10.68
N ASP A 250 -5.82 -0.82 -10.50
CA ASP A 250 -4.94 0.20 -9.94
C ASP A 250 -5.17 0.36 -8.43
N GLU A 251 -4.35 1.21 -7.80
CA GLU A 251 -4.39 1.44 -6.35
C GLU A 251 -5.76 1.98 -5.89
N LEU A 252 -6.36 2.91 -6.64
CA LEU A 252 -7.63 3.53 -6.27
C LEU A 252 -8.77 2.50 -6.35
N ALA A 253 -8.81 1.71 -7.42
CA ALA A 253 -9.74 0.60 -7.57
C ALA A 253 -9.57 -0.41 -6.43
N TYR A 254 -8.34 -0.70 -6.02
CA TYR A 254 -8.05 -1.60 -4.89
C TYR A 254 -8.52 -1.05 -3.56
N ILE A 255 -8.31 0.23 -3.28
CA ILE A 255 -8.79 0.88 -2.06
C ILE A 255 -10.32 0.89 -2.01
N ASN A 256 -10.98 1.17 -3.14
CA ASN A 256 -12.43 1.07 -3.25
C ASN A 256 -12.92 -0.35 -2.97
N TYR A 257 -12.25 -1.36 -3.55
CA TYR A 257 -12.55 -2.76 -3.29
C TYR A 257 -12.42 -3.13 -1.81
N LEU A 258 -11.31 -2.75 -1.16
CA LEU A 258 -11.10 -2.96 0.28
C LEU A 258 -12.22 -2.34 1.12
N ASN A 259 -12.58 -1.08 0.82
CA ASN A 259 -13.64 -0.38 1.53
C ASN A 259 -14.99 -1.09 1.41
N GLU A 260 -15.34 -1.56 0.21
CA GLU A 260 -16.60 -2.26 0.00
C GLU A 260 -16.62 -3.65 0.65
N VAL A 261 -15.52 -4.40 0.61
CA VAL A 261 -15.39 -5.67 1.36
C VAL A 261 -15.54 -5.44 2.86
N LEU A 262 -14.90 -4.39 3.40
CA LEU A 262 -15.04 -4.01 4.80
C LEU A 262 -16.51 -3.73 5.14
N LYS A 263 -17.16 -2.84 4.39
CA LYS A 263 -18.54 -2.40 4.66
C LYS A 263 -19.56 -3.53 4.51
N LEU A 264 -19.50 -4.27 3.41
CA LEU A 264 -20.53 -5.23 3.04
C LEU A 264 -20.34 -6.58 3.72
N ILE A 265 -19.11 -6.94 4.10
CA ILE A 265 -18.79 -8.25 4.66
C ILE A 265 -18.18 -8.13 6.06
N LEU A 266 -16.98 -7.56 6.18
CA LEU A 266 -16.18 -7.72 7.41
C LEU A 266 -16.67 -6.91 8.61
N ALA A 267 -17.38 -5.80 8.38
CA ALA A 267 -17.99 -4.96 9.41
C ALA A 267 -19.53 -5.02 9.38
N ASN A 268 -20.11 -5.84 8.50
CA ASN A 268 -21.56 -5.98 8.40
C ASN A 268 -22.09 -6.79 9.60
N PRO A 269 -23.05 -6.26 10.39
CA PRO A 269 -23.61 -6.95 11.55
C PRO A 269 -24.22 -8.33 11.23
N LYS A 270 -24.71 -8.53 9.99
CA LYS A 270 -25.27 -9.82 9.56
C LYS A 270 -24.20 -10.91 9.41
N PHE A 271 -22.93 -10.54 9.44
CA PHE A 271 -21.76 -11.44 9.34
C PHE A 271 -20.79 -11.29 10.51
N GLN A 272 -21.24 -10.76 11.66
CA GLN A 272 -20.48 -10.78 12.91
C GLN A 272 -20.82 -12.01 13.72
#